data_AF-A0A534BAG8-F1
#
_entry.id   AF-A0A534BAG8-F1
#
_cell.length_a   1.000
_cell.length_b   1.000
_cell.length_c   1.000
_cell.angle_alpha   90.00
_cell.angle_beta   90.00
_cell.angle_gamma   90.00
#
_symmetry.space_group_name_H-M   'P 1'
#
loop_
_entity.id
_entity.type
_entity.pdbx_description
1 polymer ?
#
loop_
_entity_poly.entity_id
_entity_poly.type
_entity_poly.pdbx_seq_one_letter_code
_entity_poly.pdbx_strand_id
1 'polypeptide(L)'
;MRLARDNSSCRGLVAGLLLLAPLFAGCVYRMNIQQGNYLEGRTVDQLQVGMTRSQVRYLLGTPMVPDAFDKDRWDYLYYFKRGRLRKAEERHLIVYFKEDKVARFQRDNVPNAAPAAPDQGPSPAKFPIL
;
A
#
# COMPACT_ATOMS: atom_id res chain seq x y z
N MET A 1 47.25 -12.80 -50.90
CA MET A 1 46.58 -11.81 -50.03
C MET A 1 45.57 -12.53 -49.13
N ARG A 2 45.87 -12.71 -47.83
CA ARG A 2 44.87 -13.10 -46.83
C ARG A 2 44.90 -12.04 -45.73
N LEU A 3 43.84 -11.23 -45.62
CA LEU A 3 43.66 -10.30 -44.52
C LEU A 3 43.46 -11.12 -43.23
N ALA A 4 44.42 -11.04 -42.32
CA ALA A 4 44.25 -11.52 -40.96
C ALA A 4 43.30 -10.56 -40.23
N ARG A 5 42.06 -11.00 -40.04
CA ARG A 5 41.05 -10.27 -39.26
C ARG A 5 41.45 -10.36 -37.79
N ASP A 6 42.02 -9.28 -37.27
CA ASP A 6 42.42 -9.15 -35.87
C ASP A 6 41.18 -9.21 -34.96
N ASN A 7 40.98 -10.37 -34.34
CA ASN A 7 39.81 -10.69 -33.50
C ASN A 7 39.96 -10.13 -32.06
N SER A 8 41.11 -9.52 -31.74
CA SER A 8 41.44 -8.93 -30.44
C SER A 8 40.62 -7.67 -30.16
N SER A 9 40.38 -6.87 -31.21
CA SER A 9 39.64 -5.61 -31.13
C SER A 9 38.13 -5.82 -30.88
N CYS A 10 37.55 -6.93 -31.36
CA CYS A 10 36.15 -7.27 -31.07
C CYS A 10 35.96 -7.76 -29.62
N ARG A 11 36.94 -8.47 -29.03
CA ARG A 11 36.81 -9.05 -27.69
C ARG A 11 36.82 -8.00 -26.57
N GLY A 12 37.66 -6.96 -26.70
CA GLY A 12 37.69 -5.85 -25.73
C GLY A 12 36.41 -5.02 -25.73
N LEU A 13 35.82 -4.79 -26.90
CA LEU A 13 34.60 -4.00 -27.08
C LEU A 13 33.36 -4.72 -26.52
N VAL A 14 33.28 -6.05 -26.70
CA VAL A 14 32.20 -6.88 -26.13
C VAL A 14 32.32 -6.98 -24.60
N ALA A 15 33.53 -7.11 -24.06
CA ALA A 15 33.77 -7.16 -22.62
C ALA A 15 33.44 -5.82 -21.92
N GLY A 16 33.77 -4.68 -22.54
CA GLY A 16 33.43 -3.35 -22.03
C GLY A 16 31.92 -3.08 -21.99
N LEU A 17 31.18 -3.56 -23.00
CA LEU A 17 29.72 -3.39 -23.08
C LEU A 17 28.99 -4.23 -22.01
N LEU A 18 29.49 -5.43 -21.69
CA LEU A 18 28.94 -6.29 -20.64
C LEU A 18 29.15 -5.76 -19.22
N LEU A 19 30.26 -5.04 -18.96
CA LEU A 19 30.53 -4.41 -17.67
C LEU A 19 29.69 -3.14 -17.42
N LEU A 20 29.19 -2.48 -18.48
CA LEU A 20 28.37 -1.27 -18.38
C LEU A 20 26.85 -1.56 -18.26
N ALA A 21 26.41 -2.76 -18.66
CA ALA A 21 25.01 -3.17 -18.63
C ALA A 21 24.31 -3.08 -17.24
N PRO A 22 24.95 -3.43 -16.09
CA PRO A 22 24.26 -3.36 -14.80
C PRO A 22 23.98 -1.93 -14.31
N LEU A 23 24.59 -0.89 -14.92
CA LEU A 23 24.35 0.50 -14.54
C LEU A 23 22.98 1.02 -15.00
N PHE A 24 22.37 0.41 -16.02
CA PHE A 24 21.03 0.79 -16.52
C PHE A 24 19.88 -0.01 -15.89
N ALA A 25 20.18 -1.06 -15.11
CA ALA A 25 19.16 -1.92 -14.48
C ALA A 25 18.63 -1.37 -13.13
N GLY A 26 19.19 -0.25 -12.63
CA GLY A 26 18.99 0.19 -11.23
C GLY A 26 17.74 1.02 -10.92
N CYS A 27 17.07 1.61 -11.92
CA CYS A 27 16.06 2.64 -11.68
C CYS A 27 14.64 2.21 -12.07
N VAL A 28 14.12 1.14 -11.46
CA VAL A 28 12.69 0.78 -11.60
C VAL A 28 11.87 1.57 -10.59
N TYR A 29 11.07 2.53 -11.07
CA TYR A 29 10.11 3.24 -10.24
C TYR A 29 9.08 2.28 -9.66
N ARG A 30 8.90 2.31 -8.33
CA ARG A 30 7.86 1.58 -7.62
C ARG A 30 6.86 2.59 -7.08
N MET A 31 5.63 2.52 -7.59
CA MET A 31 4.53 3.37 -7.15
C MET A 31 4.19 3.08 -5.68
N ASN A 32 3.71 4.11 -4.96
CA ASN A 32 3.15 3.95 -3.63
C ASN A 32 1.90 3.07 -3.72
N ILE A 33 1.80 2.07 -2.84
CA ILE A 33 0.65 1.16 -2.79
C ILE A 33 -0.14 1.51 -1.53
N GLN A 34 -1.40 1.88 -1.71
CA GLN A 34 -2.38 2.03 -0.64
C GLN A 34 -3.49 1.00 -0.85
N GLN A 35 -3.79 0.23 0.19
CA GLN A 35 -4.79 -0.83 0.16
C GLN A 35 -5.63 -0.81 1.44
N GLY A 36 -6.90 -1.18 1.32
CA GLY A 36 -7.81 -1.32 2.45
C GLY A 36 -8.58 -0.06 2.84
N ASN A 37 -9.18 -0.11 4.03
CA ASN A 37 -10.02 0.95 4.56
C ASN A 37 -9.15 2.05 5.18
N TYR A 38 -9.39 3.32 4.84
CA TYR A 38 -8.65 4.42 5.46
C TYR A 38 -9.06 4.60 6.92
N LEU A 39 -8.19 4.15 7.83
CA LEU A 39 -8.40 4.23 9.26
C LEU A 39 -7.76 5.51 9.83
N GLU A 40 -8.61 6.49 10.07
CA GLU A 40 -8.24 7.75 10.70
C GLU A 40 -8.54 7.71 12.20
N GLY A 41 -7.57 8.11 13.04
CA GLY A 41 -7.68 8.07 14.51
C GLY A 41 -8.96 8.70 15.03
N ARG A 42 -9.22 9.95 14.64
CA ARG A 42 -10.42 10.71 15.05
C ARG A 42 -11.75 10.02 14.69
N THR A 43 -11.76 9.22 13.63
CA THR A 43 -12.95 8.51 13.16
C THR A 43 -13.10 7.21 13.94
N VAL A 44 -12.00 6.51 14.23
CA VAL A 44 -11.99 5.33 15.10
C VAL A 44 -12.38 5.70 16.53
N ASP A 45 -11.97 6.87 17.02
CA ASP A 45 -12.30 7.36 18.37
C ASP A 45 -13.80 7.67 18.54
N GLN A 46 -14.53 7.89 17.44
CA GLN A 46 -15.99 8.05 17.46
C GLN A 46 -16.73 6.71 17.56
N LEU A 47 -16.06 5.57 17.32
CA LEU A 47 -16.66 4.25 17.44
C LEU A 47 -17.02 3.97 18.90
N GLN A 48 -18.27 3.58 19.15
CA GLN A 48 -18.77 3.30 20.49
C GLN A 48 -19.44 1.92 20.56
N VAL A 49 -19.35 1.31 21.74
CA VAL A 49 -20.10 0.10 22.07
C VAL A 49 -21.61 0.42 22.00
N GLY A 50 -22.39 -0.50 21.44
CA GLY A 50 -23.83 -0.33 21.23
C GLY A 50 -24.23 0.24 19.86
N MET A 51 -23.28 0.76 19.07
CA MET A 51 -23.54 1.19 17.70
C MET A 51 -24.03 0.03 16.83
N THR A 52 -24.96 0.29 15.92
CA THR A 52 -25.44 -0.71 14.96
C THR A 52 -24.45 -0.91 13.82
N ARG A 53 -24.49 -2.07 13.15
CA ARG A 53 -23.72 -2.33 11.92
C ARG A 53 -23.83 -1.23 10.86
N SER A 54 -25.00 -0.61 10.73
CA SER A 54 -25.23 0.49 9.78
C SER A 54 -24.53 1.78 10.20
N GLN A 55 -24.53 2.11 11.50
CA GLN A 55 -23.79 3.26 12.02
C GLN A 55 -22.28 3.05 11.87
N VAL A 56 -21.77 1.85 12.15
CA VAL A 56 -20.35 1.52 11.95
C VAL A 56 -19.96 1.65 10.47
N ARG A 57 -20.77 1.17 9.53
CA ARG A 57 -20.53 1.37 8.08
C ARG A 57 -20.56 2.82 7.66
N TYR A 58 -21.45 3.62 8.24
CA TYR A 58 -21.50 5.05 7.94
C TYR A 58 -20.22 5.76 8.38
N LEU A 59 -19.68 5.36 9.54
CA LEU A 59 -18.48 5.96 10.13
C LEU A 59 -17.18 5.50 9.45
N LEU A 60 -17.02 4.19 9.24
CA LEU A 60 -15.76 3.56 8.82
C LEU A 60 -15.78 3.04 7.37
N GLY A 61 -16.94 3.10 6.71
CA GLY A 61 -17.18 2.47 5.42
C GLY A 61 -17.47 0.97 5.53
N THR A 62 -17.64 0.33 4.37
CA THR A 62 -17.80 -1.12 4.27
C THR A 62 -16.44 -1.79 4.46
N PRO A 63 -16.32 -2.80 5.35
CA PRO A 63 -15.07 -3.54 5.49
C PRO A 63 -14.68 -4.17 4.15
N MET A 64 -13.40 -4.05 3.77
CA MET A 64 -12.90 -4.58 2.49
C MET A 64 -13.01 -6.11 2.43
N VAL A 65 -12.90 -6.78 3.58
CA VAL A 65 -13.01 -8.23 3.71
C VAL A 65 -14.27 -8.54 4.55
N PRO A 66 -15.42 -8.78 3.91
CA PRO A 66 -16.55 -9.36 4.62
C PRO A 66 -16.15 -10.78 5.02
N ASP A 67 -16.06 -11.04 6.33
CA ASP A 67 -15.74 -12.38 6.82
C ASP A 67 -16.85 -13.36 6.41
N ALA A 68 -16.47 -14.38 5.65
CA ALA A 68 -17.40 -15.40 5.15
C ALA A 68 -17.85 -16.38 6.24
N PHE A 69 -17.11 -16.45 7.35
CA PHE A 69 -17.29 -17.41 8.42
C PHE A 69 -17.81 -16.75 9.71
N ASP A 70 -17.24 -15.61 10.12
CA ASP A 70 -17.67 -14.86 11.30
C ASP A 70 -18.54 -13.65 10.92
N LYS A 71 -19.85 -13.84 10.87
CA LYS A 71 -20.80 -12.75 10.60
C LYS A 71 -20.76 -11.65 11.67
N ASP A 72 -20.25 -11.96 12.86
CA ASP A 72 -20.23 -11.05 14.01
C ASP A 72 -18.88 -10.37 14.21
N ARG A 73 -17.99 -10.43 13.22
CA ARG A 73 -16.67 -9.80 13.27
C ARG A 73 -16.40 -9.07 11.96
N TRP A 74 -16.04 -7.80 12.05
CA TRP A 74 -15.57 -7.02 10.91
C TRP A 74 -14.13 -6.59 11.10
N ASP A 75 -13.32 -6.86 10.09
CA ASP A 75 -11.91 -6.48 10.05
C ASP A 75 -11.71 -5.34 9.06
N TYR A 76 -11.18 -4.23 9.57
CA TYR A 76 -10.74 -3.09 8.79
C TYR A 76 -9.22 -3.08 8.78
N LEU A 77 -8.62 -3.34 7.63
CA LEU A 77 -7.18 -3.32 7.43
C LEU A 77 -6.82 -2.12 6.56
N TYR A 78 -5.79 -1.38 6.96
CA TYR A 78 -5.15 -0.34 6.18
C TYR A 78 -3.70 -0.72 5.94
N TYR A 79 -3.27 -0.76 4.69
CA TYR A 79 -1.90 -1.05 4.30
C TYR A 79 -1.38 0.08 3.41
N PHE A 80 -0.24 0.66 3.79
CA PHE A 80 0.41 1.69 3.01
C PHE A 80 1.91 1.43 2.88
N LYS A 81 2.38 1.26 1.64
CA LYS A 81 3.79 1.06 1.34
C LYS A 81 4.32 2.15 0.42
N ARG A 82 5.30 2.91 0.93
CA ARG A 82 5.95 4.00 0.21
C ARG A 82 7.27 3.53 -0.43
N GLY A 83 7.26 3.31 -1.75
CA GLY A 83 8.44 2.91 -2.51
C GLY A 83 9.10 1.60 -2.03
N ARG A 84 10.41 1.47 -2.27
CA ARG A 84 11.18 0.22 -2.02
C ARG A 84 11.75 0.11 -0.60
N LEU A 85 12.15 1.22 0.01
CA LEU A 85 13.00 1.22 1.22
C LEU A 85 12.24 1.48 2.52
N ARG A 86 10.99 1.94 2.45
CA ARG A 86 10.20 2.19 3.67
C ARG A 86 9.43 0.94 4.08
N LYS A 87 9.38 0.71 5.39
CA LYS A 87 8.49 -0.30 5.98
C LYS A 87 7.04 0.06 5.62
N ALA A 88 6.23 -0.96 5.41
CA ALA A 88 4.80 -0.75 5.24
C ALA A 88 4.20 -0.26 6.57
N GLU A 89 3.30 0.70 6.47
CA GLU A 89 2.41 1.09 7.56
C GLU A 89 1.18 0.20 7.49
N GLU A 90 0.95 -0.56 8.56
CA GLU A 90 -0.22 -1.40 8.72
C GLU A 90 -1.03 -0.88 9.88
N ARG A 91 -2.35 -0.80 9.70
CA ARG A 91 -3.30 -0.46 10.77
C ARG A 91 -4.46 -1.39 10.71
N HIS A 92 -4.88 -1.90 11.85
CA HIS A 92 -5.92 -2.91 11.94
C HIS A 92 -6.91 -2.52 13.01
N LEU A 93 -8.19 -2.57 12.67
CA LEU A 93 -9.31 -2.38 13.57
C LEU A 93 -10.25 -3.55 13.42
N ILE A 94 -10.48 -4.26 14.52
CA ILE A 94 -11.42 -5.38 14.59
C ILE A 94 -12.63 -4.92 15.39
N VAL A 95 -13.82 -5.04 14.80
CA VAL A 95 -15.09 -4.72 15.45
C VAL A 95 -15.88 -6.00 15.65
N TYR A 96 -16.26 -6.28 16.89
CA TYR A 96 -17.07 -7.43 17.25
C TYR A 96 -18.51 -7.00 17.52
N PHE A 97 -19.45 -7.75 16.98
CA PHE A 97 -20.87 -7.52 17.11
C PHE A 97 -21.51 -8.60 17.99
N LYS A 98 -22.58 -8.22 18.68
CA LYS A 98 -23.52 -9.11 19.35
C LYS A 98 -24.90 -8.50 19.20
N GLU A 99 -25.88 -9.29 18.76
CA GLU A 99 -27.26 -8.81 18.55
C GLU A 99 -27.31 -7.55 17.66
N ASP A 100 -26.53 -7.56 16.57
CA ASP A 100 -26.39 -6.46 15.60
C ASP A 100 -25.83 -5.12 16.12
N LYS A 101 -25.28 -5.13 17.34
CA LYS A 101 -24.63 -3.98 17.97
C LYS A 101 -23.17 -4.26 18.29
N VAL A 102 -22.35 -3.23 18.28
CA VAL A 102 -20.93 -3.32 18.67
C VAL A 102 -20.86 -3.78 20.13
N ALA A 103 -20.23 -4.93 20.36
CA ALA A 103 -19.97 -5.47 21.69
C ALA A 103 -18.61 -5.01 22.22
N ARG A 104 -17.59 -5.01 21.35
CA ARG A 104 -16.23 -4.57 21.64
C ARG A 104 -15.47 -4.31 20.34
N PHE A 105 -14.35 -3.62 20.43
CA PHE A 105 -13.43 -3.45 19.30
C PHE A 105 -11.97 -3.46 19.77
N GLN A 106 -11.06 -3.85 18.89
CA GLN A 106 -9.62 -3.87 19.11
C GLN A 106 -8.93 -3.01 18.06
N ARG A 107 -7.99 -2.20 18.51
CA ARG A 107 -7.24 -1.27 17.69
C ARG A 107 -5.77 -1.66 17.74
N ASP A 108 -5.18 -1.90 16.58
CA ASP A 108 -3.76 -2.16 16.43
C ASP A 108 -3.12 -1.19 15.43
N ASN A 109 -2.04 -0.53 15.86
CA ASN A 109 -1.27 0.44 15.09
C ASN A 109 -2.04 1.61 14.45
N VAL A 110 -3.30 1.88 14.83
CA VAL A 110 -4.04 3.08 14.39
C VAL A 110 -3.58 4.29 15.25
N PRO A 111 -3.04 5.38 14.69
CA PRO A 111 -2.62 6.57 15.46
C PRO A 111 -3.82 7.44 15.88
N ASN A 112 -3.79 8.08 17.06
CA ASN A 112 -4.84 9.03 17.49
C ASN A 112 -4.81 10.35 16.69
N ALA A 113 -3.63 10.75 16.25
CA ALA A 113 -3.48 11.90 15.37
C ALA A 113 -4.03 11.57 13.97
N ALA A 114 -4.58 12.58 13.30
CA ALA A 114 -4.84 12.48 11.87
C ALA A 114 -3.53 12.02 11.21
N PRO A 115 -3.54 10.91 10.45
CA PRO A 115 -2.39 10.56 9.64
C PRO A 115 -2.11 11.75 8.75
N ALA A 116 -0.84 12.11 8.56
CA ALA A 116 -0.49 12.89 7.38
C ALA A 116 -1.16 12.15 6.21
N ALA A 117 -2.09 12.83 5.54
CA ALA A 117 -2.83 12.23 4.43
C ALA A 117 -1.83 11.46 3.57
N PRO A 118 -2.21 10.28 3.05
CA PRO A 118 -1.32 9.56 2.15
C PRO A 118 -0.82 10.58 1.15
N ASP A 119 0.49 10.70 1.05
CA ASP A 119 1.15 11.46 0.00
C ASP A 119 0.64 10.82 -1.29
N GLN A 120 -0.50 11.34 -1.77
CA GLN A 120 -1.08 11.00 -3.04
C GLN A 120 0.04 11.43 -3.97
N GLY A 121 0.85 10.44 -4.39
CA GLY A 121 1.91 10.69 -5.34
C GLY A 121 1.34 11.54 -6.46
N PRO A 122 2.16 12.41 -7.08
CA PRO A 122 1.71 13.55 -7.87
C PRO A 122 0.42 13.23 -8.61
N SER A 123 -0.67 13.95 -8.26
CA SER A 123 -1.98 13.76 -8.87
C SER A 123 -1.80 13.60 -10.39
N PRO A 124 -2.46 12.62 -11.04
CA PRO A 124 -2.39 12.47 -12.50
C PRO A 124 -2.95 13.70 -13.23
N ALA A 125 -3.46 14.71 -12.51
CA ALA A 125 -3.72 16.04 -13.00
C ALA A 125 -2.42 16.77 -13.40
N LYS A 126 -1.84 16.35 -14.53
CA LYS A 126 -1.03 17.08 -15.53
C LYS A 126 -0.27 16.05 -16.38
N PHE A 127 -1.00 15.16 -17.06
CA PHE A 127 -0.47 14.68 -18.34
C PHE A 127 -0.81 15.77 -19.36
N PRO A 128 0.15 16.57 -19.84
CA PRO A 128 -0.11 17.39 -21.02
C PRO A 128 -0.45 16.42 -22.14
N ILE A 129 -1.71 16.45 -22.57
CA ILE A 129 -2.12 15.84 -23.83
C ILE A 129 -1.40 16.67 -24.90
N LEU A 130 -0.42 16.06 -25.57
CA LEU A 130 0.09 16.55 -26.85
C LEU A 130 -0.95 16.25 -27.93
#